data_AF-A0A0F9ZUK2-F1
#
_entry.id   AF-A0A0F9ZUK2-F1
#
_cell.length_a   1.000
_cell.length_b   1.000
_cell.length_c   1.000
_cell.angle_alpha   90.00
_cell.angle_beta   90.00
_cell.angle_gamma   90.00
#
_symmetry.space_group_name_H-M   'P 1'
#
loop_
_entity.id
_entity.type
_entity.pdbx_description
1 polymer ?
#
loop_
_entity_poly.entity_id
_entity_poly.type
_entity_poly.pdbx_seq_one_letter_code
_entity_poly.pdbx_strand_id
1 'polypeptide(L)'
;MIKKAFTLIELLVVISIIGILVAVSIFGLSGAREASRDAKRKSDLETIRSGLELYRADCGTYPIGSSLPSSLIGTKVTGNVCLTSDTYITSVPVDPSTQLAYIYSGSATGYQITATLEQSGAYIVTNP
;
A
#
# COMPACT_ATOMS: atom_id res chain seq x y z
N MET A 1 61.13 1.27 -1.23
CA MET A 1 59.72 1.73 -1.12
C MET A 1 59.26 1.54 0.32
N ILE A 2 58.96 2.62 1.04
CA ILE A 2 58.49 2.53 2.43
C ILE A 2 56.99 2.25 2.42
N LYS A 3 56.59 1.06 2.86
CA LYS A 3 55.18 0.73 3.10
C LYS A 3 54.78 1.33 4.44
N LYS A 4 53.81 2.26 4.44
CA LYS A 4 53.20 2.76 5.68
C LYS A 4 52.34 1.65 6.28
N ALA A 5 52.65 1.23 7.50
CA ALA A 5 51.81 0.35 8.29
C ALA A 5 50.86 1.19 9.15
N PHE A 6 49.60 0.77 9.25
CA PHE A 6 48.62 1.38 10.15
C PHE A 6 48.98 1.10 11.61
N THR A 7 48.73 2.07 12.48
CA THR A 7 48.85 1.90 13.92
C THR A 7 47.62 1.21 14.50
N LEU A 8 47.78 0.49 15.62
CA LEU A 8 46.67 -0.17 16.31
C LEU A 8 45.62 0.83 16.80
N ILE A 9 46.04 2.05 17.19
CA ILE A 9 45.13 3.09 17.66
C ILE A 9 44.28 3.66 16.51
N GLU A 10 44.86 3.81 15.31
CA GLU A 10 44.09 4.22 14.13
C GLU A 10 43.00 3.19 13.80
N LEU A 11 43.33 1.90 13.85
CA LEU A 11 42.34 0.85 13.63
C LEU A 11 41.24 0.86 14.72
N LEU A 12 41.63 1.05 15.98
CA LEU A 12 40.72 1.08 17.12
C LEU A 12 39.71 2.23 17.04
N VAL A 13 40.15 3.42 16.64
CA VAL A 13 39.26 4.59 16.48
C VAL A 13 38.27 4.39 15.32
N VAL A 14 38.70 3.74 14.23
CA VAL A 14 37.83 3.50 13.08
C VAL A 14 36.70 2.53 13.44
N ILE A 15 37.02 1.40 14.08
CA ILE A 15 35.99 0.43 14.45
C ILE A 15 35.03 0.95 15.52
N SER A 16 35.51 1.83 16.42
CA SER A 16 34.64 2.44 17.44
C SER A 16 33.65 3.42 16.82
N ILE A 17 34.09 4.25 15.86
CA ILE A 17 33.19 5.15 15.11
C ILE A 17 32.17 4.35 14.30
N ILE A 18 32.59 3.31 13.57
CA ILE A 18 31.68 2.45 12.80
C ILE A 18 30.65 1.79 13.73
N GLY A 19 31.07 1.31 14.90
CA GLY A 19 30.18 0.71 15.91
C GLY A 19 29.08 1.67 16.38
N ILE A 20 29.43 2.93 16.65
CA ILE A 20 28.47 3.98 17.05
C ILE A 20 27.48 4.28 15.91
N LEU A 21 27.98 4.45 14.68
CA LEU A 21 27.14 4.77 13.52
C LEU A 21 26.12 3.66 13.22
N VAL A 22 26.55 2.39 13.29
CA VAL A 22 25.67 1.24 13.07
C VAL A 22 24.60 1.15 14.17
N ALA A 23 24.97 1.37 15.44
CA ALA A 23 24.03 1.32 16.56
C ALA A 23 22.89 2.35 16.41
N VAL A 24 23.20 3.59 15.98
CA VAL A 24 22.18 4.63 15.78
C VAL A 24 21.33 4.38 14.54
N SER A 25 21.90 3.81 13.48
CA SER A 25 21.22 3.63 12.18
C SER A 25 20.05 2.64 12.23
N ILE A 26 20.09 1.64 13.11
CA ILE A 26 19.06 0.58 13.16
C ILE A 26 17.69 1.12 13.61
N PHE A 27 17.67 2.08 14.53
CA PHE A 27 16.42 2.61 15.10
C PHE A 27 15.60 3.45 14.11
N GLY A 28 16.24 4.10 13.12
CA GLY A 28 15.53 4.91 12.12
C GLY A 28 14.89 4.10 10.99
N LEU A 29 15.39 2.88 10.73
CA LEU A 29 15.01 2.11 9.55
C LEU A 29 13.65 1.42 9.68
N SER A 30 13.25 1.00 10.88
CA SER A 30 11.95 0.35 11.12
C SER A 30 10.78 1.31 10.86
N GLY A 31 10.81 2.49 11.48
CA GLY A 31 9.75 3.50 11.32
C GLY A 31 9.64 4.02 9.88
N ALA A 32 10.76 4.16 9.16
CA ALA A 32 10.75 4.55 7.75
C ALA A 32 10.08 3.49 6.86
N ARG A 33 10.30 2.20 7.14
CA ARG A 33 9.66 1.09 6.40
C ARG A 33 8.15 1.03 6.66
N GLU A 34 7.72 1.23 7.90
CA GLU A 34 6.30 1.31 8.27
C GLU A 34 5.61 2.48 7.56
N ALA A 35 6.20 3.68 7.62
CA ALA A 35 5.68 4.86 6.93
C ALA A 35 5.59 4.65 5.41
N SER A 36 6.58 3.99 4.80
CA SER A 36 6.54 3.64 3.38
C SER A 36 5.41 2.67 3.04
N ARG A 37 5.12 1.68 3.89
CA ARG A 37 3.98 0.76 3.70
C ARG A 37 2.66 1.48 3.87
N ASP A 38 2.53 2.37 4.85
CA ASP A 38 1.34 3.18 5.05
C ASP A 38 1.07 4.12 3.87
N ALA A 39 2.11 4.74 3.31
CA ALA A 39 1.99 5.53 2.08
C ALA A 39 1.51 4.69 0.89
N LYS A 40 2.02 3.47 0.75
CA LYS A 40 1.57 2.51 -0.27
C LYS A 40 0.10 2.14 -0.09
N ARG A 41 -0.34 1.83 1.14
CA ARG A 41 -1.76 1.54 1.45
C ARG A 41 -2.67 2.68 1.05
N LYS A 42 -2.31 3.91 1.39
CA LYS A 42 -3.09 5.11 1.01
C LYS A 42 -3.18 5.26 -0.51
N SER A 43 -2.06 5.13 -1.21
CA SER A 43 -2.02 5.19 -2.68
C SER A 43 -2.87 4.09 -3.34
N ASP A 44 -2.91 2.91 -2.73
CA ASP A 44 -3.72 1.79 -3.22
C ASP A 44 -5.21 2.09 -3.09
N LEU A 45 -5.65 2.63 -1.96
CA LEU A 45 -7.05 3.02 -1.77
C LEU A 45 -7.48 4.10 -2.75
N GLU A 46 -6.62 5.07 -3.07
CA GLU A 46 -6.92 6.10 -4.08
C GLU A 46 -7.00 5.52 -5.51
N THR A 47 -6.18 4.51 -5.80
CA THR A 47 -6.24 3.79 -7.09
C THR A 47 -7.57 3.04 -7.20
N ILE A 48 -7.99 2.36 -6.13
CA ILE A 48 -9.28 1.65 -6.09
C ILE A 48 -10.45 2.64 -6.19
N ARG A 49 -10.40 3.76 -5.45
CA ARG A 49 -11.38 4.85 -5.54
C ARG A 49 -11.56 5.31 -6.97
N SER A 50 -10.45 5.60 -7.67
CA SER A 50 -10.49 6.04 -9.06
C SER A 50 -11.18 5.01 -9.96
N GLY A 51 -10.88 3.72 -9.77
CA GLY A 51 -11.55 2.63 -10.48
C GLY A 51 -13.05 2.52 -10.18
N LEU A 52 -13.47 2.73 -8.93
CA LEU A 52 -14.87 2.72 -8.52
C LEU A 52 -15.66 3.89 -9.11
N GLU A 53 -15.05 5.07 -9.20
CA GLU A 53 -15.67 6.24 -9.84
C GLU A 53 -15.86 6.03 -11.34
N LEU A 54 -14.86 5.46 -12.03
CA LEU A 54 -15.01 5.09 -13.44
C LEU A 54 -16.08 4.01 -13.62
N TYR A 55 -16.10 2.98 -12.77
CA TYR A 55 -17.16 1.97 -12.79
C TYR A 55 -18.54 2.62 -12.62
N ARG A 56 -18.72 3.54 -11.67
CA ARG A 56 -19.99 4.25 -11.50
C ARG A 56 -20.35 5.08 -12.72
N ALA A 57 -19.38 5.71 -13.37
CA ALA A 57 -19.63 6.51 -14.57
C ALA A 57 -20.26 5.67 -15.69
N ASP A 58 -19.76 4.45 -15.89
CA ASP A 58 -20.24 3.56 -16.95
C ASP A 58 -21.51 2.79 -16.55
N CYS A 59 -21.66 2.49 -15.26
CA CYS A 59 -22.65 1.55 -14.74
C CYS A 59 -23.79 2.21 -13.96
N GLY A 60 -23.70 3.52 -13.71
CA GLY A 60 -24.67 4.32 -12.96
C GLY A 60 -24.74 4.03 -11.46
N THR A 61 -24.05 2.99 -10.97
CA THR A 61 -24.09 2.53 -9.57
C THR A 61 -22.72 2.00 -9.16
N TYR A 62 -22.42 2.04 -7.86
CA TYR A 62 -21.24 1.35 -7.35
C TYR A 62 -21.50 -0.15 -7.15
N PRO A 63 -20.45 -0.97 -7.16
CA PRO A 63 -20.56 -2.40 -6.90
C PRO A 63 -21.08 -2.69 -5.48
N ILE A 64 -22.15 -3.46 -5.38
CA ILE A 64 -22.75 -3.83 -4.09
C ILE A 64 -22.06 -5.08 -3.56
N GLY A 65 -21.64 -5.07 -2.30
CA GLY A 65 -21.03 -6.23 -1.67
C GLY A 65 -20.06 -5.89 -0.54
N SER A 66 -19.42 -6.91 0.00
CA SER A 66 -18.44 -6.83 1.10
C SER A 66 -17.00 -7.13 0.66
N SER A 67 -16.76 -7.22 -0.64
CA SER A 67 -15.45 -7.45 -1.24
C SER A 67 -15.29 -6.63 -2.51
N LEU A 68 -14.03 -6.30 -2.84
CA LEU A 68 -13.72 -5.63 -4.09
C LEU A 68 -14.13 -6.54 -5.26
N PRO A 69 -14.97 -6.06 -6.18
CA PRO A 69 -15.48 -6.89 -7.26
C PRO A 69 -14.41 -7.17 -8.30
N SER A 70 -14.42 -8.37 -8.88
CA SER A 70 -13.58 -8.74 -10.01
C SER A 70 -13.93 -7.98 -11.30
N SER A 71 -15.11 -7.35 -11.37
CA SER A 71 -15.51 -6.49 -12.49
C SER A 71 -14.64 -5.25 -12.65
N LEU A 72 -13.97 -4.78 -11.58
CA LEU A 72 -13.01 -3.68 -11.67
C LEU A 72 -11.83 -3.99 -12.60
N ILE A 73 -11.51 -5.28 -12.80
CA ILE A 73 -10.38 -5.73 -13.62
C ILE A 73 -10.85 -6.22 -15.01
N GLY A 74 -12.08 -5.92 -15.43
CA GLY A 74 -12.59 -6.29 -16.77
C GLY A 74 -13.00 -7.75 -16.93
N THR A 75 -13.31 -8.46 -15.84
CA THR A 75 -13.91 -9.80 -15.95
C THR A 75 -15.44 -9.66 -16.07
N LYS A 76 -16.02 -10.21 -17.15
CA LYS A 76 -17.49 -10.34 -17.26
C LYS A 76 -17.98 -11.28 -16.16
N VAL A 77 -18.61 -10.74 -15.12
CA VAL A 77 -19.22 -11.54 -14.05
C VAL A 77 -20.67 -11.81 -14.42
N THR A 78 -21.10 -13.07 -14.35
CA THR A 78 -22.49 -13.46 -14.53
C THR A 78 -23.29 -13.05 -13.29
N GLY A 79 -24.08 -11.97 -13.36
CA GLY A 79 -24.87 -11.46 -12.22
C GLY A 79 -25.39 -10.04 -12.39
N ASN A 80 -25.97 -9.46 -11.33
CA ASN A 80 -26.51 -8.09 -11.23
C ASN A 80 -25.38 -7.02 -11.19
N VAL A 81 -24.42 -7.18 -12.10
CA VAL A 81 -23.20 -6.38 -12.25
C VAL A 81 -23.25 -5.80 -13.66
N CYS A 82 -22.78 -4.57 -13.79
CA CYS A 82 -22.65 -3.90 -15.07
C CYS A 82 -21.86 -4.76 -16.07
N LEU A 83 -22.46 -5.09 -17.21
CA LEU A 83 -21.92 -6.03 -18.19
C LEU A 83 -20.88 -5.42 -19.14
N THR A 84 -20.16 -4.39 -18.68
CA THR A 84 -19.06 -3.77 -19.43
C THR A 84 -17.84 -4.71 -19.42
N SER A 85 -17.08 -4.73 -20.51
CA SER A 85 -15.81 -5.50 -20.57
C SER A 85 -14.62 -4.62 -20.19
N ASP A 86 -14.89 -3.44 -19.65
CA ASP A 86 -13.90 -2.41 -19.42
C ASP A 86 -13.10 -2.70 -18.16
N THR A 87 -11.80 -2.47 -18.24
CA THR A 87 -10.86 -2.64 -17.13
C THR A 87 -10.67 -1.27 -16.47
N TYR A 88 -11.12 -1.14 -15.22
CA TYR A 88 -11.04 0.11 -14.45
C TYR A 88 -9.76 0.22 -13.62
N ILE A 89 -9.22 -0.93 -13.19
CA ILE A 89 -7.90 -1.06 -12.56
C ILE A 89 -7.16 -2.27 -13.14
N THR A 90 -5.84 -2.19 -13.28
CA THR A 90 -5.03 -3.27 -13.88
C THR A 90 -4.93 -4.52 -13.00
N SER A 91 -5.04 -4.34 -11.69
CA SER A 91 -5.06 -5.40 -10.68
C SER A 91 -5.58 -4.83 -9.38
N VAL A 92 -6.31 -5.62 -8.59
CA VAL A 92 -6.69 -5.22 -7.22
C VAL A 92 -5.42 -5.17 -6.36
N PRO A 93 -5.04 -4.01 -5.80
CA PRO A 93 -3.90 -3.92 -4.91
C PRO A 93 -4.15 -4.70 -3.62
N VAL A 94 -3.08 -5.25 -3.05
CA VAL A 94 -3.09 -5.97 -1.78
C VAL A 94 -2.24 -5.25 -0.75
N ASP A 95 -2.56 -5.47 0.52
CA ASP A 95 -1.81 -4.92 1.64
C ASP A 95 -0.34 -5.39 1.59
N PRO A 96 0.65 -4.49 1.68
CA PRO A 96 2.06 -4.83 1.52
C PRO A 96 2.62 -5.73 2.61
N SER A 97 1.97 -5.80 3.79
CA SER A 97 2.42 -6.59 4.93
C SER A 97 1.76 -7.96 4.97
N THR A 98 0.44 -8.00 4.80
CA THR A 98 -0.37 -9.24 4.91
C THR A 98 -0.62 -9.92 3.58
N GLN A 99 -0.42 -9.23 2.45
CA GLN A 99 -0.75 -9.70 1.09
C GLN A 99 -2.24 -10.04 0.90
N LEU A 100 -3.11 -9.50 1.77
CA LEU A 100 -4.56 -9.65 1.68
C LEU A 100 -5.18 -8.44 0.97
N ALA A 101 -6.36 -8.64 0.38
CA ALA A 101 -7.14 -7.54 -0.19
C ALA A 101 -7.65 -6.58 0.89
N TYR A 102 -7.81 -5.31 0.54
CA TYR A 102 -8.41 -4.30 1.41
C TYR A 102 -9.89 -4.59 1.67
N ILE A 103 -10.38 -4.16 2.83
CA ILE A 103 -11.79 -4.35 3.22
C ILE A 103 -12.63 -3.38 2.41
N TYR A 104 -13.70 -3.89 1.80
CA TYR A 104 -14.64 -3.11 1.00
C TYR A 104 -16.06 -3.31 1.53
N SER A 105 -16.84 -2.24 1.57
CA SER A 105 -18.30 -2.33 1.70
C SER A 105 -18.94 -1.36 0.72
N GLY A 106 -19.76 -1.89 -0.17
CA GLY A 106 -20.37 -1.16 -1.28
C GLY A 106 -21.89 -1.28 -1.29
N SER A 107 -22.53 -0.18 -1.66
CA SER A 107 -23.96 -0.05 -1.91
C SER A 107 -24.16 0.66 -3.26
N ALA A 108 -25.38 0.69 -3.79
CA ALA A 108 -25.63 1.28 -5.10
C ALA A 108 -25.20 2.76 -5.22
N THR A 109 -25.25 3.50 -4.10
CA THR A 109 -25.03 4.95 -4.05
C THR A 109 -23.73 5.38 -3.36
N GLY A 110 -23.04 4.46 -2.67
CA GLY A 110 -21.81 4.79 -1.97
C GLY A 110 -21.01 3.55 -1.58
N TYR A 111 -19.76 3.76 -1.19
CA TYR A 111 -18.84 2.71 -0.78
C TYR A 111 -17.92 3.19 0.34
N GLN A 112 -17.29 2.24 1.01
CA GLN A 112 -16.23 2.44 1.99
C GLN A 112 -15.13 1.40 1.74
N ILE A 113 -13.88 1.86 1.65
CA ILE A 113 -12.69 1.01 1.57
C ILE A 113 -11.82 1.32 2.78
N THR A 114 -11.36 0.29 3.47
CA THR A 114 -10.61 0.43 4.72
C THR A 114 -9.29 -0.31 4.66
N ALA A 115 -8.22 0.37 5.08
CA ALA A 115 -6.90 -0.20 5.33
C ALA A 115 -6.51 0.03 6.80
N THR A 116 -5.81 -0.92 7.41
CA THR A 116 -5.23 -0.72 8.74
C THR A 116 -3.79 -0.27 8.58
N LEU A 117 -3.52 0.99 8.95
CA LEU A 117 -2.18 1.57 8.96
C LEU A 117 -1.41 1.10 10.19
N GLU A 118 -0.10 0.93 10.04
CA GLU A 118 0.78 0.48 11.11
C GLU A 118 1.01 1.57 12.16
N GLN A 119 1.00 2.84 11.74
CA GLN A 119 1.28 3.96 12.65
C GLN A 119 0.03 4.72 13.13
N SER A 120 -1.12 4.54 12.48
CA SER A 120 -2.29 5.42 12.67
C SER A 120 -3.64 4.69 12.76
N GLY A 121 -3.66 3.35 12.79
CA GLY A 121 -4.89 2.57 12.88
C GLY A 121 -5.71 2.58 11.59
N ALA A 122 -7.03 2.48 11.68
CA ALA A 122 -7.89 2.38 10.51
C ALA A 122 -7.89 3.67 9.67
N TYR A 123 -7.61 3.52 8.38
CA TYR A 123 -7.71 4.56 7.36
C TYR A 123 -8.82 4.19 6.40
N ILE A 124 -9.80 5.09 6.28
CA ILE A 124 -11.07 4.84 5.61
C ILE A 124 -11.23 5.83 4.46
N VAL A 125 -11.53 5.34 3.27
CA VAL A 125 -11.86 6.13 2.08
C VAL A 125 -13.29 5.82 1.69
N THR A 126 -14.11 6.86 1.55
CA THR A 126 -15.52 6.74 1.10
C THR A 126 -15.72 7.47 -0.23
N ASN A 127 -16.91 7.31 -0.80
CA ASN A 127 -17.36 8.15 -1.91
C ASN A 127 -17.18 9.66 -1.54
N PRO A 128 -16.78 10.51 -2.51
CA PRO A 128 -16.70 11.97 -2.33
C PRO A 128 -18.04 12.63 -1.98
#